data_AF-C3YK63-F1
#
_entry.id   AF-C3YK63-F1
#
_cell.length_a   1.000
_cell.length_b   1.000
_cell.length_c   1.000
_cell.angle_alpha   90.00
_cell.angle_beta   90.00
_cell.angle_gamma   90.00
#
_symmetry.space_group_name_H-M   'P 1'
#
loop_
_entity.id
_entity.type
_entity.pdbx_description
1 polymer ?
#
loop_
_entity_poly.entity_id
_entity_poly.type
_entity_poly.pdbx_seq_one_letter_code
_entity_poly.pdbx_strand_id
1 'polypeptide(L)'
;RLPLKWMAIESLLHLQFSCESDLWSFGVLLWEIVTGGTDPMYGNTPQPTCQQLVEILQQGIRLDMPEECPPDMYVIMTSCWSEDPTTRP
;
A
#
# COMPACT_ATOMS: atom_id res chain seq x y z
N ARG A 1 -8.33 15.80 5.57
CA ARG A 1 -7.21 15.56 4.62
C ARG A 1 -7.18 14.06 4.36
N LEU A 2 -7.08 13.61 3.10
CA LEU A 2 -7.12 12.18 2.76
C LEU A 2 -5.80 11.47 3.12
N PRO A 3 -5.83 10.21 3.58
CA PRO A 3 -4.65 9.43 3.94
C PRO A 3 -4.02 8.76 2.71
N LEU A 4 -3.48 9.55 1.78
CA LEU A 4 -3.07 9.08 0.45
C LEU A 4 -2.20 7.81 0.46
N LYS A 5 -1.23 7.71 1.38
CA LYS A 5 -0.30 6.58 1.48
C LYS A 5 -0.94 5.23 1.84
N TRP A 6 -2.19 5.25 2.34
CA TRP A 6 -2.95 4.05 2.68
C TRP A 6 -3.97 3.69 1.61
N MET A 7 -4.24 4.59 0.67
CA MET A 7 -5.31 4.40 -0.30
C MET A 7 -4.89 3.45 -1.42
N ALA A 8 -5.81 2.57 -1.80
CA ALA A 8 -5.66 1.74 -2.99
C ALA A 8 -5.61 2.57 -4.28
N ILE A 9 -5.01 2.01 -5.33
CA ILE A 9 -4.83 2.72 -6.60
C ILE A 9 -6.16 3.15 -7.23
N GLU A 10 -7.20 2.32 -7.16
CA GLU A 10 -8.55 2.64 -7.64
C GLU A 10 -9.21 3.76 -6.82
N SER A 11 -8.92 3.83 -5.52
CA SER A 11 -9.38 4.91 -4.65
C SER A 11 -8.68 6.23 -4.96
N LEU A 12 -7.38 6.19 -5.31
CA LEU A 12 -6.61 7.37 -5.71
C LEU A 12 -7.07 7.92 -7.07
N LEU A 13 -7.35 7.04 -8.03
CA LEU A 13 -7.73 7.41 -9.40
C LEU A 13 -9.21 7.81 -9.54
N HIS A 14 -10.10 7.04 -8.90
CA HIS A 14 -11.54 7.08 -9.19
C HIS A 14 -12.40 7.30 -7.95
N LEU A 15 -11.80 7.48 -6.77
CA LEU A 15 -12.52 7.58 -5.49
C LEU A 15 -13.47 6.40 -5.27
N GLN A 16 -13.07 5.21 -5.73
CA GLN A 16 -13.78 3.96 -5.47
C GLN A 16 -13.32 3.40 -4.12
N PHE A 17 -14.29 3.15 -3.24
CA PHE A 17 -14.06 2.60 -1.90
C PHE A 17 -14.90 1.34 -1.74
N SER A 18 -14.24 0.28 -1.31
CA SER A 18 -14.81 -1.05 -1.12
C SER A 18 -14.02 -1.83 -0.09
N CYS A 19 -14.48 -3.03 0.27
CA CYS A 19 -13.74 -3.92 1.16
C CYS A 19 -12.35 -4.26 0.60
N GLU A 20 -12.22 -4.38 -0.72
CA GLU A 20 -10.95 -4.65 -1.39
C GLU A 20 -9.98 -3.46 -1.26
N SER A 21 -10.48 -2.22 -1.26
CA SER A 21 -9.66 -1.03 -0.98
C SER A 21 -9.25 -0.95 0.50
N ASP A 22 -10.07 -1.48 1.40
CA ASP A 22 -9.73 -1.60 2.82
C ASP A 22 -8.63 -2.66 3.02
N LEU A 23 -8.63 -3.75 2.24
CA LEU A 23 -7.56 -4.76 2.27
C LEU A 23 -6.21 -4.17 1.87
N TRP A 24 -6.18 -3.26 0.89
CA TRP A 24 -4.96 -2.52 0.56
C TRP A 24 -4.45 -1.73 1.77
N SER A 25 -5.35 -0.97 2.40
CA SER A 25 -5.06 -0.17 3.59
C SER A 25 -4.57 -1.07 4.74
N PHE A 26 -5.13 -2.26 4.88
CA PHE A 26 -4.72 -3.27 5.85
C PHE A 26 -3.29 -3.78 5.57
N GLY A 27 -2.91 -4.00 4.31
CA GLY A 27 -1.53 -4.33 3.96
C GLY A 27 -0.54 -3.24 4.41
N VAL A 28 -0.89 -1.96 4.20
CA VAL A 28 -0.08 -0.83 4.68
C VAL A 28 -0.01 -0.80 6.21
N LEU A 29 -1.14 -1.04 6.89
CA LEU A 29 -1.17 -1.13 8.36
C LEU A 29 -0.29 -2.26 8.90
N LEU A 30 -0.31 -3.44 8.28
CA LEU A 30 0.57 -4.54 8.66
C LEU A 30 2.05 -4.13 8.52
N TRP A 31 2.40 -3.44 7.43
CA TRP A 31 3.75 -2.92 7.23
C TRP A 31 4.14 -1.92 8.32
N GLU A 32 3.24 -1.01 8.72
CA GLU A 32 3.47 -0.08 9.83
C GLU A 32 3.68 -0.82 11.16
N ILE A 33 2.89 -1.84 11.45
CA ILE A 33 3.02 -2.64 12.68
C ILE A 33 4.42 -3.28 12.74
N VAL A 34 4.87 -3.89 11.64
CA VAL A 34 6.19 -4.55 11.58
C VAL A 34 7.34 -3.54 11.69
N THR A 35 7.18 -2.34 11.14
CA THR A 35 8.21 -1.29 11.19
C THR A 35 8.15 -0.44 12.46
N GLY A 36 7.29 -0.79 13.43
CA GLY A 36 7.15 -0.04 14.69
C GLY A 36 6.52 1.34 14.51
N GLY A 37 5.66 1.53 13.50
CA GLY A 37 4.98 2.79 13.21
C GLY A 37 5.81 3.75 12.36
N THR A 38 6.70 3.23 11.52
CA THR A 38 7.42 4.06 10.55
C THR A 38 6.44 4.61 9.52
N ASP A 39 6.65 5.86 9.08
CA ASP A 39 5.81 6.49 8.06
C ASP A 39 6.04 5.81 6.68
N PRO A 40 5.00 5.29 6.01
CA PRO A 40 5.16 4.56 4.75
C PRO A 40 5.85 5.39 3.67
N MET A 41 6.88 4.83 3.05
CA MET A 41 7.65 5.47 1.99
C MET A 41 7.59 4.65 0.71
N TYR A 42 7.00 5.23 -0.34
CA TYR A 42 6.87 4.59 -1.64
C TYR A 42 8.02 5.02 -2.56
N GLY A 43 8.93 4.09 -2.84
CA GLY A 43 10.21 4.42 -3.48
C GLY A 43 10.99 5.46 -2.66
N ASN A 44 11.70 6.38 -3.32
CA ASN A 44 12.45 7.45 -2.65
C ASN A 44 11.61 8.72 -2.43
N THR A 45 10.29 8.60 -2.22
CA THR A 45 9.37 9.75 -2.10
C THR A 45 8.65 9.75 -0.75
N PRO A 46 9.12 10.54 0.24
CA PRO A 46 8.53 10.54 1.59
C PRO A 46 7.12 11.13 1.67
N GLN A 47 6.78 12.10 0.82
CA GLN A 47 5.49 12.79 0.85
C GLN A 47 4.94 12.94 -0.57
N PRO A 48 4.52 11.84 -1.21
CA PRO A 48 4.05 11.89 -2.60
C PRO A 48 2.74 12.67 -2.70
N THR A 49 2.59 13.44 -3.77
CA THR A 49 1.26 13.91 -4.19
C THR A 49 0.41 12.73 -4.66
N CYS A 50 -0.91 12.93 -4.81
CA CYS A 50 -1.80 11.88 -5.34
C CYS A 50 -1.30 11.38 -6.72
N GLN A 51 -0.92 12.30 -7.61
CA GLN A 51 -0.41 11.95 -8.94
C GLN A 51 0.89 11.14 -8.87
N GLN A 52 1.86 11.56 -8.05
CA GLN A 52 3.12 10.82 -7.88
C GLN A 52 2.87 9.42 -7.33
N LEU A 53 1.96 9.28 -6.36
CA LEU A 53 1.66 7.98 -5.78
C LEU A 53 1.02 7.05 -6.80
N VAL A 54 0.08 7.55 -7.63
CA VAL A 54 -0.50 6.79 -8.74
C VAL A 54 0.59 6.32 -9.70
N GLU A 55 1.49 7.22 -10.15
CA GLU A 55 2.57 6.88 -11.08
C GLU A 55 3.50 5.80 -10.52
N ILE A 56 3.85 5.90 -9.22
CA ILE A 56 4.68 4.91 -8.52
C ILE A 56 3.97 3.55 -8.46
N LEU A 57 2.69 3.54 -8.05
CA LEU A 57 1.93 2.30 -7.90
C LEU A 57 1.66 1.60 -9.24
N GLN A 58 1.44 2.36 -10.32
CA GLN A 58 1.29 1.83 -11.69
C GLN A 58 2.57 1.21 -12.25
N GLN A 59 3.74 1.55 -11.69
CA GLN A 59 5.01 0.90 -12.04
C GLN A 59 5.23 -0.41 -11.25
N GLY A 60 4.25 -0.84 -10.45
CA GLY A 60 4.37 -2.03 -9.59
C GLY A 60 5.20 -1.81 -8.31
N ILE A 61 5.64 -0.57 -8.04
CA ILE A 61 6.40 -0.27 -6.83
C ILE A 61 5.46 -0.36 -5.61
N ARG A 62 5.91 -1.00 -4.55
CA ARG A 62 5.21 -1.18 -3.28
C ARG A 62 6.15 -0.81 -2.12
N LEU A 63 5.68 -0.94 -0.88
CA LEU A 63 6.54 -0.78 0.29
C LEU A 63 7.53 -1.95 0.36
N ASP A 64 8.79 -1.64 0.65
CA ASP A 64 9.87 -2.62 0.76
C ASP A 64 9.64 -3.56 1.96
N MET A 65 10.16 -4.78 1.88
CA MET A 65 10.13 -5.73 2.99
C MET A 65 11.00 -5.19 4.15
N PRO A 66 10.44 -4.98 5.36
CA PRO A 66 11.23 -4.56 6.52
C PRO A 66 12.27 -5.62 6.92
N GLU A 67 13.41 -5.19 7.48
CA GLU A 67 14.54 -6.07 7.82
C GLU A 67 14.15 -7.21 8.79
N GLU A 68 13.29 -6.91 9.76
CA GLU A 68 12.83 -7.88 10.77
C GLU A 68 11.50 -8.58 10.38
N CYS A 69 11.01 -8.40 9.15
CA CYS A 69 9.74 -8.96 8.70
C CYS A 69 9.86 -10.47 8.38
N PRO A 70 9.04 -11.34 8.98
CA PRO A 70 8.93 -12.73 8.53
C PRO A 70 8.46 -12.78 7.06
N PRO A 71 9.08 -13.60 6.18
CA PRO A 71 8.72 -13.64 4.76
C PRO A 71 7.24 -13.91 4.50
N ASP A 72 6.62 -14.80 5.28
CA ASP A 72 5.20 -15.13 5.16
C ASP A 72 4.28 -13.92 5.44
N MET A 73 4.68 -13.03 6.34
CA MET A 73 3.94 -11.79 6.58
C MET A 73 4.05 -10.84 5.39
N TYR A 74 5.23 -10.73 4.78
CA TYR A 74 5.40 -9.88 3.60
C TYR A 74 4.63 -10.42 2.38
N VAL A 75 4.48 -11.74 2.24
CA VAL A 75 3.60 -12.36 1.24
C VAL A 75 2.14 -11.91 1.45
N ILE A 76 1.67 -11.87 2.70
CA ILE A 76 0.32 -11.36 3.00
C ILE A 76 0.21 -9.87 2.62
N MET A 77 1.17 -9.04 3.05
CA MET A 77 1.16 -7.60 2.73
C MET A 77 1.11 -7.36 1.21
N THR A 78 1.96 -8.05 0.45
CA THR A 78 2.02 -7.91 -1.01
C THR A 78 0.78 -8.45 -1.71
N SER A 79 0.14 -9.50 -1.18
CA SER A 79 -1.15 -9.98 -1.70
C SER A 79 -2.28 -8.95 -1.55
N CYS A 80 -2.26 -8.17 -0.46
CA CYS A 80 -3.19 -7.06 -0.25
C CYS A 80 -2.99 -5.92 -1.27
N TRP A 81 -1.80 -5.80 -1.86
CA TRP A 81 -1.45 -4.74 -2.81
C TRP A 81 -1.51 -5.17 -4.28
N SER A 82 -2.29 -6.22 -4.58
CA SER A 82 -2.59 -6.60 -5.96
C SER A 82 -3.29 -5.46 -6.70
N GLU A 83 -2.91 -5.27 -7.97
CA GLU A 83 -3.55 -4.29 -8.86
C GLU A 83 -5.00 -4.64 -9.15
N ASP A 84 -5.32 -5.93 -9.31
CA ASP A 84 -6.69 -6.40 -9.40
C ASP A 84 -7.29 -6.49 -7.99
N PRO A 85 -8.30 -5.67 -7.64
CA PRO A 85 -8.92 -5.72 -6.32
C PRO A 85 -9.55 -7.08 -6.01
N THR A 86 -10.01 -7.82 -7.02
CA THR A 86 -10.72 -9.09 -6.84
C THR A 86 -9.79 -10.26 -6.51
N THR A 87 -8.48 -10.09 -6.70
CA THR A 87 -7.47 -11.09 -6.32
C THR A 87 -6.86 -10.82 -4.95
N ARG A 88 -7.25 -9.71 -4.30
CA ARG A 88 -6.87 -9.45 -2.91
C ARG A 88 -7.58 -10.48 -2.01
N PRO A 89 -6.98 -10.87 -0.86
CA PRO A 89 -7.47 -11.98 -0.02
C PRO A 89 -8.91 -11.88 0.49
#